data_AF-A0A663MEM9-F1
#
_entry.id   AF-A0A663MEM9-F1
#
_cell.length_a   1.000
_cell.length_b   1.000
_cell.length_c   1.000
_cell.angle_alpha   90.00
_cell.angle_beta   90.00
_cell.angle_gamma   90.00
#
_symmetry.space_group_name_H-M   'P 1'
#
loop_
_entity.id
_entity.type
_entity.pdbx_description
1 polymer ?
#
loop_
_entity_poly.entity_id
_entity_poly.type
_entity_poly.pdbx_seq_one_letter_code
_entity_poly.pdbx_strand_id
1 'polypeptide(L)'
;MGIGARPWAGRVPAASLPPERRSLAVKCVPLPSQRLAKLLFDGTQMVTNIRVAADLREMQRRAEEAELKLQRVEKLENEAKSSTYKFEEITSKWALATEMRIPQELWQLLNQQQQQCALLLEEKNKLICELQQELKNKDEQYMQAIKKQSDDIHLLLERMEEQIRLMLKTYRHKLLQIEKTFELERQQLLDNNRKKWEEAIQAYNARELEYLRARMRKVEEFEKQLNQLLVQDEEEYHSMKIQLENDVQNLERQLQQMKAVYQLTQEKLEYNLQVLKKRDEENTIIRYQQKRKLNRLHSLLNNLQTKLANQEKQFREENQSLADDCERITWQCKEVLLPWAVSLLRRHFAVTDAEKFTEVWLMNEEEAKGLMRKALDADHLIHTQQLGLPWEEPRYWFLNNVGPLGCYDAKRMATKLAAAVLTEGRKENTAKVEDRVTPLRNISKKTAKRILELVSDESVCDHVPWLLQLVVDLFRAPHRGVKASAWHCLAMPSSLLSESCPRGQGERISRSFHYAWHVYNATKKYWQPRCLNPQLPRPQ
;
A
#
# COMPACT_ATOMS: atom_id res chain seq x y z
N MET A 1 34.87 17.24 -22.52
CA MET A 1 34.71 18.22 -23.62
C MET A 1 33.67 19.23 -23.19
N GLY A 2 33.98 20.54 -23.27
CA GLY A 2 33.04 21.61 -22.93
C GLY A 2 33.67 22.78 -22.16
N ILE A 3 34.81 23.31 -22.62
CA ILE A 3 35.34 24.59 -22.14
C ILE A 3 34.47 25.68 -22.78
N GLY A 4 33.52 26.23 -22.03
CA GLY A 4 32.72 27.37 -22.44
C GLY A 4 33.55 28.65 -22.40
N ALA A 5 34.11 29.03 -23.56
CA ALA A 5 34.71 30.34 -23.76
C ALA A 5 33.62 31.42 -23.62
N ARG A 6 33.70 32.24 -22.56
CA ARG A 6 32.92 33.49 -22.49
C ARG A 6 33.57 34.52 -23.42
N PRO A 7 32.79 35.27 -24.22
CA PRO A 7 33.33 36.32 -25.08
C PRO A 7 33.98 37.41 -24.25
N TRP A 8 35.19 37.81 -24.61
CA TRP A 8 35.81 39.06 -24.17
C TRP A 8 34.97 40.23 -24.72
N ALA A 9 34.01 40.68 -23.93
CA ALA A 9 33.24 41.88 -24.22
C ALA A 9 34.14 43.11 -24.06
N GLY A 10 34.40 43.76 -25.20
CA GLY A 10 34.70 45.19 -25.39
C GLY A 10 35.49 45.92 -24.30
N ARG A 11 36.75 46.22 -24.59
CA ARG A 11 37.47 47.33 -23.96
C ARG A 11 36.73 48.64 -24.30
N VAL A 12 35.91 49.12 -23.38
CA VAL A 12 35.31 50.46 -23.46
C VAL A 12 36.43 51.49 -23.28
N PRO A 13 36.53 52.54 -24.12
CA PRO A 13 37.49 53.62 -23.91
C PRO A 13 37.26 54.25 -22.53
N ALA A 14 38.34 54.48 -21.76
CA ALA A 14 38.29 54.93 -20.37
C ALA A 14 37.54 56.27 -20.11
N ALA A 15 37.07 56.94 -21.17
CA ALA A 15 36.35 58.22 -21.11
C ALA A 15 34.85 58.11 -20.80
N SER A 16 34.20 56.94 -20.92
CA SER A 16 32.74 56.79 -20.79
C SER A 16 32.25 56.10 -19.52
N LEU A 17 33.11 55.88 -18.53
CA LEU A 17 32.70 55.33 -17.23
C LEU A 17 32.14 56.42 -16.29
N PRO A 18 31.06 56.13 -15.52
CA PRO A 18 30.49 57.07 -14.55
C PRO A 18 31.55 57.54 -13.53
N PRO A 19 31.42 58.74 -12.96
CA PRO A 19 32.48 59.40 -12.17
C PRO A 19 32.99 58.60 -10.96
N GLU A 20 32.21 57.65 -10.44
CA GLU A 20 32.62 56.71 -9.38
C GLU A 20 33.58 55.60 -9.84
N ARG A 21 33.68 55.35 -11.15
CA ARG A 21 34.57 54.33 -11.74
C ARG A 21 35.72 54.93 -12.55
N ARG A 22 36.03 56.21 -12.36
CA ARG A 22 37.28 56.78 -12.86
C ARG A 22 38.39 56.34 -11.92
N SER A 23 39.38 55.62 -12.44
CA SER A 23 40.59 55.22 -11.71
C SER A 23 41.20 56.43 -10.99
N LEU A 24 41.73 56.22 -9.78
CA LEU A 24 42.51 57.21 -9.03
C LEU A 24 43.65 57.79 -9.89
N ALA A 25 44.17 56.99 -10.82
CA ALA A 25 45.14 57.38 -11.83
C ALA A 25 44.64 58.56 -12.70
N VAL A 26 43.38 58.54 -13.15
CA VAL A 26 42.79 59.63 -13.97
C VAL A 26 42.67 60.93 -13.17
N LYS A 27 42.42 60.83 -11.86
CA LYS A 27 42.39 62.00 -10.95
C LYS A 27 43.79 62.54 -10.64
N CYS A 28 44.84 61.73 -10.78
CA CYS A 28 46.23 62.13 -10.55
C CYS A 28 46.87 62.85 -11.75
N VAL A 29 46.30 62.81 -12.97
CA VAL A 29 46.87 63.42 -14.19
C VAL A 29 46.87 64.97 -14.25
N PRO A 30 45.85 65.70 -13.77
CA PRO A 30 45.79 67.16 -13.99
C PRO A 30 46.77 68.00 -13.14
N LEU A 31 47.07 67.59 -11.90
CA LEU A 31 48.05 68.26 -11.02
C LEU A 31 49.51 68.24 -11.56
N PRO A 32 49.99 67.14 -12.17
CA PRO A 32 51.28 67.06 -12.88
C PRO A 32 51.48 68.11 -13.97
N SER A 33 50.43 68.46 -14.73
CA SER A 33 50.54 69.32 -15.91
C SER A 33 50.95 70.76 -15.58
N GLN A 34 50.49 71.29 -14.45
CA GLN A 34 50.80 72.68 -14.05
C GLN A 34 52.24 72.84 -13.56
N ARG A 35 52.82 71.81 -12.90
CA ARG A 35 54.22 71.85 -12.46
C ARG A 35 55.19 71.69 -13.64
N LEU A 36 54.85 70.85 -14.61
CA LEU A 36 55.65 70.69 -15.84
C LEU A 36 55.63 71.96 -16.69
N ALA A 37 54.47 72.64 -16.79
CA ALA A 37 54.39 73.92 -17.49
C ALA A 37 55.27 75.01 -16.87
N LYS A 38 55.33 75.10 -15.53
CA LYS A 38 56.24 76.01 -14.82
C LYS A 38 57.70 75.69 -15.12
N LEU A 39 58.09 74.41 -15.06
CA LEU A 39 59.46 73.99 -15.33
C LEU A 39 59.91 74.31 -16.76
N LEU A 40 59.01 74.13 -17.74
CA LEU A 40 59.25 74.51 -19.13
C LEU A 40 59.43 76.02 -19.28
N PHE A 41 58.60 76.82 -18.61
CA PHE A 41 58.71 78.27 -18.61
C PHE A 41 60.04 78.75 -18.02
N ASP A 42 60.40 78.26 -16.83
CA ASP A 42 61.63 78.64 -16.14
C ASP A 42 62.87 78.26 -16.97
N GLY A 43 62.89 77.06 -17.55
CA GLY A 43 63.98 76.64 -18.44
C GLY A 43 64.11 77.50 -19.70
N THR A 44 62.98 77.86 -20.31
CA THR A 44 62.97 78.76 -21.48
C THR A 44 63.52 80.14 -21.14
N GLN A 45 63.20 80.67 -19.96
CA GLN A 45 63.78 81.94 -19.50
C GLN A 45 65.30 81.86 -19.34
N MET A 46 65.84 80.77 -18.77
CA MET A 46 67.29 80.64 -18.57
C MET A 46 68.10 80.65 -19.86
N VAL A 47 67.56 80.06 -20.94
CA VAL A 47 68.13 80.06 -22.29
C VAL A 47 67.99 81.44 -22.93
N THR A 48 66.81 82.07 -22.79
CA THR A 48 66.52 83.39 -23.36
C THR A 48 67.42 84.48 -22.76
N ASN A 49 67.77 84.39 -21.48
CA ASN A 49 68.65 85.34 -20.80
C ASN A 49 70.04 85.45 -21.44
N ILE A 50 70.60 84.34 -21.97
CA ILE A 50 71.91 84.37 -22.64
C ILE A 50 71.81 85.12 -23.96
N ARG A 51 70.75 84.85 -24.74
CA ARG A 51 70.50 85.52 -26.01
C ARG A 51 70.35 87.03 -25.83
N VAL A 52 69.53 87.46 -24.88
CA VAL A 52 69.31 88.89 -24.60
C VAL A 52 70.62 89.57 -24.17
N ALA A 53 71.44 88.91 -23.35
CA ALA A 53 72.75 89.46 -22.95
C ALA A 53 73.73 89.57 -24.13
N ALA A 54 73.74 88.59 -25.05
CA ALA A 54 74.55 88.63 -26.25
C ALA A 54 74.12 89.75 -27.20
N ASP A 55 72.81 89.91 -27.41
CA ASP A 55 72.23 90.98 -28.25
C ASP A 55 72.58 92.36 -27.69
N LEU A 56 72.49 92.56 -26.38
CA LEU A 56 72.89 93.81 -25.71
C LEU A 56 74.38 94.13 -25.93
N ARG A 57 75.28 93.15 -25.77
CA ARG A 57 76.72 93.33 -26.00
C ARG A 57 77.05 93.65 -27.46
N GLU A 58 76.36 93.01 -28.40
CA GLU A 58 76.50 93.27 -29.83
C GLU A 58 76.08 94.69 -30.18
N MET A 59 74.96 95.16 -29.62
CA MET A 59 74.48 96.54 -29.81
C MET A 59 75.49 97.57 -29.30
N GLN A 60 76.07 97.34 -28.11
CA GLN A 60 77.10 98.22 -27.55
C GLN A 60 78.34 98.28 -28.44
N ARG A 61 78.86 97.14 -28.90
CA ARG A 61 80.03 97.09 -29.78
C ARG A 61 79.81 97.86 -31.09
N ARG A 62 78.62 97.74 -31.69
CA ARG A 62 78.27 98.46 -32.93
C ARG A 62 78.27 99.97 -32.73
N ALA A 63 77.79 100.45 -31.59
CA ALA A 63 77.82 101.86 -31.26
C ALA A 63 79.27 102.38 -31.12
N GLU A 64 80.09 101.69 -30.32
CA GLU A 64 81.52 102.03 -30.14
C GLU A 64 82.31 101.99 -31.44
N GLU A 65 82.06 100.99 -32.30
CA GLU A 65 82.71 100.91 -33.62
C GLU A 65 82.29 102.05 -34.56
N ALA A 66 81.04 102.51 -34.49
CA ALA A 66 80.58 103.64 -35.29
C ALA A 66 81.29 104.93 -34.87
N GLU A 67 81.43 105.17 -33.57
CA GLU A 67 82.16 106.32 -33.03
C GLU A 67 83.65 106.31 -33.43
N LEU A 68 84.32 105.17 -33.28
CA LEU A 68 85.73 105.02 -33.67
C LEU A 68 85.94 105.19 -35.18
N LYS A 69 84.98 104.74 -36.01
CA LYS A 69 85.02 104.96 -37.47
C LYS A 69 84.92 106.44 -37.81
N LEU A 70 84.03 107.19 -37.15
CA LEU A 70 83.92 108.63 -37.35
C LEU A 70 85.22 109.36 -36.99
N GLN A 71 85.80 109.04 -35.83
CA GLN A 71 87.08 109.61 -35.40
C GLN A 71 88.22 109.31 -36.39
N ARG A 72 88.27 108.09 -36.93
CA ARG A 72 89.26 107.71 -37.94
C ARG A 72 89.10 108.54 -39.22
N VAL A 73 87.88 108.67 -39.72
CA VAL A 73 87.60 109.45 -40.94
C VAL A 73 87.99 110.91 -40.74
N GLU A 74 87.62 111.52 -39.62
CA GLU A 74 87.97 112.91 -39.30
C GLU A 74 89.49 113.12 -39.25
N LYS A 75 90.24 112.21 -38.61
CA LYS A 75 91.71 112.25 -38.60
C LYS A 75 92.30 112.17 -40.00
N LEU A 76 91.81 111.26 -40.84
CA LEU A 76 92.26 111.10 -42.23
C LEU A 76 91.97 112.34 -43.07
N GLU A 77 90.80 112.96 -42.91
CA GLU A 77 90.46 114.20 -43.61
C GLU A 77 91.34 115.37 -43.18
N ASN A 78 91.63 115.49 -41.88
CA ASN A 78 92.50 116.54 -41.36
C ASN A 78 93.96 116.36 -41.82
N GLU A 79 94.45 115.13 -41.85
CA GLU A 79 95.76 114.81 -42.40
C GLU A 79 95.82 115.07 -43.90
N ALA A 80 94.76 114.73 -44.65
CA ALA A 80 94.68 115.00 -46.08
C ALA A 80 94.71 116.51 -46.36
N LYS A 81 93.89 117.31 -45.64
CA LYS A 81 93.85 118.77 -45.75
C LYS A 81 95.21 119.41 -45.41
N SER A 82 95.81 119.03 -44.28
CA SER A 82 97.12 119.57 -43.87
C SER A 82 98.25 119.15 -44.82
N SER A 83 98.20 117.91 -45.33
CA SER A 83 99.13 117.41 -46.34
C SER A 83 99.00 118.20 -47.64
N THR A 84 97.78 118.42 -48.15
CA THR A 84 97.57 119.19 -49.39
C THR A 84 98.10 120.61 -49.26
N TYR A 85 97.84 121.30 -48.13
CA TYR A 85 98.38 122.64 -47.89
C TYR A 85 99.92 122.65 -47.89
N LYS A 86 100.56 121.71 -47.18
CA LYS A 86 102.03 121.61 -47.15
C LYS A 86 102.62 121.24 -48.51
N PHE A 87 101.96 120.35 -49.26
CA PHE A 87 102.37 119.98 -50.62
C PHE A 87 102.26 121.15 -51.59
N GLU A 88 101.16 121.91 -51.55
CA GLU A 88 100.98 123.11 -52.36
C GLU A 88 102.06 124.17 -52.04
N GLU A 89 102.37 124.37 -50.75
CA GLU A 89 103.43 125.27 -50.31
C GLU A 89 104.81 124.85 -50.85
N ILE A 90 105.16 123.57 -50.72
CA ILE A 90 106.39 122.98 -51.29
C ILE A 90 106.42 123.20 -52.81
N THR A 91 105.32 122.88 -53.50
CA THR A 91 105.17 123.01 -54.96
C THR A 91 105.36 124.45 -55.43
N SER A 92 104.81 125.43 -54.70
CA SER A 92 104.94 126.85 -55.02
C SER A 92 106.40 127.34 -54.94
N LYS A 93 107.18 126.82 -53.99
CA LYS A 93 108.59 127.21 -53.79
C LYS A 93 109.52 126.62 -54.87
N TRP A 94 109.12 125.54 -55.56
CA TRP A 94 109.85 125.03 -56.72
C TRP A 94 109.82 126.01 -57.90
N ALA A 95 108.73 126.77 -58.08
CA ALA A 95 108.68 127.84 -59.09
C ALA A 95 109.68 128.97 -58.80
N LEU A 96 109.90 129.29 -57.52
CA LEU A 96 110.93 130.24 -57.09
C LEU A 96 112.34 129.67 -57.31
N ALA A 97 112.55 128.37 -57.09
CA ALA A 97 113.84 127.70 -57.30
C ALA A 97 114.30 127.82 -58.77
N THR A 98 113.38 127.75 -59.74
CA THR A 98 113.70 127.89 -61.17
C THR A 98 114.16 129.29 -61.59
N GLU A 99 113.85 130.33 -60.81
CA GLU A 99 114.19 131.72 -61.13
C GLU A 99 115.51 132.19 -60.47
N MET A 100 116.06 131.41 -59.53
CA MET A 100 117.26 131.75 -58.76
C MET A 100 118.54 131.61 -59.58
N ARG A 101 119.37 132.66 -59.60
CA ARG A 101 120.65 132.69 -60.35
C ARG A 101 121.89 132.46 -59.47
N ILE A 102 121.76 132.52 -58.14
CA ILE A 102 122.86 132.38 -57.18
C ILE A 102 122.90 130.93 -56.65
N PRO A 103 123.98 130.16 -56.91
CA PRO A 103 124.06 128.75 -56.53
C PRO A 103 123.96 128.48 -55.03
N GLN A 104 124.49 129.36 -54.17
CA GLN A 104 124.45 129.20 -52.71
C GLN A 104 123.02 129.36 -52.17
N GLU A 105 122.27 130.33 -52.68
CA GLU A 105 120.87 130.57 -52.31
C GLU A 105 119.97 129.44 -52.82
N LEU A 106 120.24 128.95 -54.04
CA LEU A 106 119.57 127.77 -54.58
C LEU A 106 119.82 126.53 -53.71
N TRP A 107 121.06 126.29 -53.28
CA TRP A 107 121.40 125.16 -52.42
C TRP A 107 120.68 125.21 -51.06
N GLN A 108 120.60 126.39 -50.44
CA GLN A 108 119.87 126.57 -49.19
C GLN A 108 118.37 126.29 -49.35
N LEU A 109 117.77 126.80 -50.43
CA LEU A 109 116.35 126.56 -50.72
C LEU A 109 116.07 125.08 -51.02
N LEU A 110 116.93 124.40 -51.78
CA LEU A 110 116.82 122.96 -52.05
C LEU A 110 116.93 122.12 -50.77
N ASN A 111 117.87 122.45 -49.88
CA ASN A 111 118.02 121.78 -48.60
C ASN A 111 116.79 122.01 -47.69
N GLN A 112 116.24 123.22 -47.67
CA GLN A 112 114.98 123.52 -46.99
C GLN A 112 113.80 122.72 -47.60
N GLN A 113 113.69 122.63 -48.93
CA GLN A 113 112.66 121.82 -49.57
C GLN A 113 112.79 120.33 -49.22
N GLN A 114 114.02 119.80 -49.20
CA GLN A 114 114.27 118.42 -48.79
C GLN A 114 113.82 118.18 -47.34
N GLN A 115 114.08 119.12 -46.43
CA GLN A 115 113.60 119.05 -45.05
C GLN A 115 112.08 119.10 -44.96
N GLN A 116 111.40 119.97 -45.71
CA GLN A 116 109.93 120.02 -45.73
C GLN A 116 109.31 118.72 -46.26
N CYS A 117 109.87 118.13 -47.32
CA CYS A 117 109.45 116.83 -47.82
C CYS A 117 109.67 115.70 -46.79
N ALA A 118 110.80 115.71 -46.09
CA ALA A 118 111.09 114.74 -45.03
C ALA A 118 110.08 114.85 -43.87
N LEU A 119 109.78 116.07 -43.43
CA LEU A 119 108.77 116.32 -42.38
C LEU A 119 107.37 115.82 -42.78
N LEU A 120 106.97 116.04 -44.04
CA LEU A 120 105.69 115.54 -44.55
C LEU A 120 105.66 113.99 -44.55
N LEU A 121 106.72 113.35 -45.05
CA LEU A 121 106.84 111.89 -45.03
C LEU A 121 106.84 111.34 -43.59
N GLU A 122 107.49 112.00 -42.64
CA GLU A 122 107.44 111.62 -41.23
C GLU A 122 106.02 111.68 -40.65
N GLU A 123 105.24 112.72 -40.97
CA GLU A 123 103.84 112.82 -40.56
C GLU A 123 102.97 111.72 -41.17
N LYS A 124 103.15 111.42 -42.47
CA LYS A 124 102.50 110.28 -43.14
C LYS A 124 102.87 108.95 -42.48
N ASN A 125 104.16 108.75 -42.20
CA ASN A 125 104.65 107.54 -41.53
C ASN A 125 104.11 107.40 -40.11
N LYS A 126 103.97 108.50 -39.36
CA LYS A 126 103.33 108.51 -38.03
C LYS A 126 101.87 108.06 -38.14
N LEU A 127 101.10 108.63 -39.06
CA LEU A 127 99.71 108.21 -39.29
C LEU A 127 99.62 106.74 -39.70
N ILE A 128 100.51 106.27 -40.59
CA ILE A 128 100.57 104.85 -40.98
C ILE A 128 100.81 103.96 -39.75
N CYS A 129 101.73 104.33 -38.86
CA CYS A 129 101.99 103.59 -37.62
C CYS A 129 100.77 103.55 -36.71
N GLU A 130 100.05 104.67 -36.55
CA GLU A 130 98.80 104.72 -35.77
C GLU A 130 97.73 103.81 -36.37
N LEU A 131 97.52 103.86 -37.68
CA LEU A 131 96.55 103.00 -38.37
C LEU A 131 96.92 101.51 -38.28
N GLN A 132 98.21 101.17 -38.37
CA GLN A 132 98.69 99.81 -38.16
C GLN A 132 98.45 99.34 -36.72
N GLN A 133 98.65 100.21 -35.73
CA GLN A 133 98.36 99.89 -34.34
C GLN A 133 96.85 99.74 -34.09
N GLU A 134 96.03 100.61 -34.67
CA GLU A 134 94.57 100.47 -34.62
C GLU A 134 94.11 99.14 -35.23
N LEU A 135 94.73 98.70 -36.32
CA LEU A 135 94.43 97.41 -36.95
C LEU A 135 94.79 96.24 -36.03
N LYS A 136 95.99 96.24 -35.43
CA LYS A 136 96.38 95.24 -34.43
C LYS A 136 95.44 95.20 -33.22
N ASN A 137 95.08 96.36 -32.69
CA ASN A 137 94.13 96.47 -31.58
C ASN A 137 92.75 95.89 -31.98
N LYS A 138 92.32 96.08 -33.23
CA LYS A 138 91.08 95.50 -33.74
C LYS A 138 91.18 93.98 -33.86
N ASP A 139 92.29 93.44 -34.36
CA ASP A 139 92.52 91.99 -34.41
C ASP A 139 92.48 91.34 -33.01
N GLU A 140 93.07 91.99 -32.01
CA GLU A 140 92.97 91.56 -30.60
C GLU A 140 91.54 91.61 -30.08
N GLN A 141 90.79 92.68 -30.39
CA GLN A 141 89.36 92.79 -30.06
C GLN A 141 88.53 91.68 -30.73
N TYR A 142 88.80 91.35 -32.00
CA TYR A 142 88.13 90.26 -32.70
C TYR A 142 88.42 88.90 -32.05
N MET A 143 89.69 88.61 -31.71
CA MET A 143 90.03 87.39 -31.00
C MET A 143 89.33 87.29 -29.63
N GLN A 144 89.27 88.39 -28.88
CA GLN A 144 88.53 88.43 -27.61
C GLN A 144 87.03 88.24 -27.80
N ALA A 145 86.44 88.82 -28.85
CA ALA A 145 85.03 88.65 -29.17
C ALA A 145 84.70 87.21 -29.53
N ILE A 146 85.53 86.54 -30.34
CA ILE A 146 85.37 85.12 -30.68
C ILE A 146 85.44 84.24 -29.42
N LYS A 147 86.41 84.51 -28.52
CA LYS A 147 86.51 83.78 -27.25
C LYS A 147 85.25 83.95 -26.40
N LYS A 148 84.78 85.19 -26.23
CA LYS A 148 83.53 85.48 -25.49
C LYS A 148 82.31 84.80 -26.13
N GLN A 149 82.20 84.81 -27.46
CA GLN A 149 81.13 84.11 -28.17
C GLN A 149 81.21 82.59 -27.96
N SER A 150 82.41 82.01 -27.95
CA SER A 150 82.61 80.60 -27.63
C SER A 150 82.13 80.28 -26.20
N ASP A 151 82.52 81.10 -25.22
CA ASP A 151 82.12 80.94 -23.83
C ASP A 151 80.59 81.07 -23.65
N ASP A 152 79.97 82.01 -24.36
CA ASP A 152 78.50 82.17 -24.39
C ASP A 152 77.80 80.95 -24.99
N ILE A 153 78.35 80.36 -26.07
CA ILE A 153 77.82 79.13 -26.68
C ILE A 153 77.95 77.96 -25.72
N HIS A 154 79.10 77.80 -25.04
CA HIS A 154 79.28 76.75 -24.04
C HIS A 154 78.29 76.89 -22.89
N LEU A 155 78.10 78.09 -22.36
CA LEU A 155 77.13 78.36 -21.30
C LEU A 155 75.69 78.07 -21.76
N LEU A 156 75.36 78.39 -23.01
CA LEU A 156 74.05 78.07 -23.60
C LEU A 156 73.81 76.56 -23.64
N LEU A 157 74.80 75.80 -24.12
CA LEU A 157 74.74 74.34 -24.17
C LEU A 157 74.57 73.75 -22.76
N GLU A 158 75.35 74.20 -21.78
CA GLU A 158 75.24 73.73 -20.39
C GLU A 158 73.83 73.96 -19.81
N ARG A 159 73.25 75.15 -20.03
CA ARG A 159 71.89 75.45 -19.55
C ARG A 159 70.83 74.61 -20.26
N MET A 160 70.95 74.43 -21.56
CA MET A 160 70.03 73.58 -22.33
C MET A 160 70.12 72.12 -21.88
N GLU A 161 71.33 71.60 -21.67
CA GLU A 161 71.53 70.23 -21.15
C GLU A 161 70.93 70.06 -19.76
N GLU A 162 71.14 71.02 -18.86
CA GLU A 162 70.59 70.94 -17.51
C GLU A 162 69.05 71.02 -17.53
N GLN A 163 68.47 71.87 -18.38
CA GLN A 163 67.02 71.88 -18.61
C GLN A 163 66.51 70.52 -19.09
N ILE A 164 67.18 69.90 -20.07
CA ILE A 164 66.82 68.57 -20.57
C ILE A 164 66.94 67.52 -19.46
N ARG A 165 68.03 67.53 -18.68
CA ARG A 165 68.23 66.60 -17.55
C ARG A 165 67.13 66.75 -16.50
N LEU A 166 66.76 67.98 -16.14
CA LEU A 166 65.69 68.26 -15.17
C LEU A 166 64.31 67.84 -15.70
N MET A 167 64.01 68.14 -16.97
CA MET A 167 62.78 67.69 -17.62
C MET A 167 62.68 66.16 -17.63
N LEU A 168 63.74 65.46 -18.01
CA LEU A 168 63.77 63.99 -18.01
C LEU A 168 63.61 63.40 -16.60
N LYS A 169 64.29 63.96 -15.60
CA LYS A 169 64.15 63.54 -14.19
C LYS A 169 62.72 63.71 -13.70
N THR A 170 62.08 64.83 -14.01
CA THR A 170 60.70 65.08 -13.60
C THR A 170 59.71 64.18 -14.33
N TYR A 171 59.86 63.96 -15.64
CA TYR A 171 59.03 63.00 -16.37
C TYR A 171 59.15 61.58 -15.81
N ARG A 172 60.37 61.09 -15.55
CA ARG A 172 60.60 59.78 -14.93
C ARG A 172 59.90 59.68 -13.56
N HIS A 173 60.07 60.70 -12.72
CA HIS A 173 59.41 60.72 -11.42
C HIS A 173 57.88 60.69 -11.54
N LYS A 174 57.31 61.39 -12.53
CA LYS A 174 55.86 61.40 -12.77
C LYS A 174 55.34 60.08 -13.31
N LEU A 175 56.07 59.44 -14.23
CA LEU A 175 55.74 58.10 -14.70
C LEU A 175 55.73 57.09 -13.55
N LEU A 176 56.76 57.12 -12.69
CA LEU A 176 56.81 56.27 -11.49
C LEU A 176 55.64 56.54 -10.52
N GLN A 177 55.22 57.79 -10.36
CA GLN A 177 54.04 58.11 -9.55
C GLN A 177 52.77 57.49 -10.15
N ILE A 178 52.59 57.59 -11.47
CA ILE A 178 51.46 57.01 -12.19
C ILE A 178 51.47 55.48 -12.06
N GLU A 179 52.60 54.84 -12.30
CA GLU A 179 52.78 53.39 -12.15
C GLU A 179 52.40 52.91 -10.75
N LYS A 180 52.93 53.58 -9.70
CA LYS A 180 52.57 53.27 -8.30
C LYS A 180 51.06 53.40 -8.05
N THR A 181 50.41 54.42 -8.60
CA THR A 181 48.95 54.55 -8.46
C THR A 181 48.19 53.42 -9.15
N PHE A 182 48.63 52.98 -10.33
CA PHE A 182 48.03 51.84 -11.02
C PHE A 182 48.28 50.50 -10.30
N GLU A 183 49.46 50.30 -9.73
CA GLU A 183 49.78 49.12 -8.94
C GLU A 183 48.88 49.01 -7.70
N LEU A 184 48.68 50.12 -6.99
CA LEU A 184 47.79 50.17 -5.83
C LEU A 184 46.33 49.90 -6.21
N GLU A 185 45.83 50.49 -7.30
CA GLU A 185 44.49 50.18 -7.82
C GLU A 185 44.33 48.70 -8.15
N ARG A 186 45.34 48.12 -8.82
CA ARG A 186 45.33 46.69 -9.17
C ARG A 186 45.32 45.82 -7.93
N GLN A 187 46.13 46.15 -6.92
CA GLN A 187 46.14 45.43 -5.63
C GLN A 187 44.77 45.50 -4.96
N GLN A 188 44.19 46.69 -4.84
CA GLN A 188 42.85 46.87 -4.26
C GLN A 188 41.77 46.07 -5.01
N LEU A 189 41.83 46.04 -6.34
CA LEU A 189 40.91 45.22 -7.14
C LEU A 189 41.07 43.72 -6.87
N LEU A 190 42.31 43.24 -6.79
CA LEU A 190 42.59 41.84 -6.48
C LEU A 190 42.13 41.47 -5.07
N ASP A 191 42.41 42.32 -4.08
CA ASP A 191 41.98 42.10 -2.69
C ASP A 191 40.46 42.09 -2.56
N ASN A 192 39.77 43.01 -3.24
CA ASN A 192 38.31 43.04 -3.26
C ASN A 192 37.72 41.80 -3.93
N ASN A 193 38.31 41.31 -5.01
CA ASN A 193 37.88 40.07 -5.66
C ASN A 193 38.14 38.86 -4.76
N ARG A 194 39.31 38.80 -4.11
CA ARG A 194 39.66 37.74 -3.17
C ARG A 194 38.67 37.68 -2.01
N LYS A 195 38.35 38.82 -1.39
CA LYS A 195 37.34 38.90 -0.31
C LYS A 195 35.98 38.38 -0.75
N LYS A 196 35.49 38.80 -1.93
CA LYS A 196 34.21 38.30 -2.48
C LYS A 196 34.23 36.79 -2.69
N TRP A 197 35.34 36.23 -3.16
CA TRP A 197 35.51 34.79 -3.32
C TRP A 197 35.51 34.07 -1.97
N GLU A 198 36.25 34.58 -1.00
CA GLU A 198 36.31 34.03 0.36
C GLU A 198 34.93 34.06 1.03
N GLU A 199 34.20 35.18 0.93
CA GLU A 199 32.82 35.32 1.42
C GLU A 199 31.87 34.33 0.74
N ALA A 200 31.96 34.15 -0.59
CA ALA A 200 31.14 33.20 -1.33
C ALA A 200 31.41 31.74 -0.91
N ILE A 201 32.69 31.38 -0.71
CA ILE A 201 33.10 30.06 -0.23
C ILE A 201 32.61 29.83 1.20
N GLN A 202 32.76 30.82 2.09
CA GLN A 202 32.26 30.74 3.45
C GLN A 202 30.74 30.57 3.48
N ALA A 203 30.00 31.33 2.67
CA ALA A 203 28.56 31.19 2.55
C ALA A 203 28.14 29.82 2.00
N TYR A 204 28.87 29.28 1.03
CA TYR A 204 28.64 27.93 0.52
C TYR A 204 28.87 26.87 1.60
N ASN A 205 30.01 26.93 2.30
CA ASN A 205 30.34 25.98 3.37
C ASN A 205 29.34 26.05 4.53
N ALA A 206 28.87 27.25 4.89
CA ALA A 206 27.85 27.42 5.92
C ALA A 206 26.53 26.73 5.53
N ARG A 207 26.08 26.90 4.28
CA ARG A 207 24.89 26.22 3.76
C ARG A 207 25.04 24.71 3.73
N GLU A 208 26.20 24.21 3.31
CA GLU A 208 26.49 22.77 3.30
C GLU A 208 26.46 22.20 4.73
N LEU A 209 27.05 22.91 5.69
CA LEU A 209 27.04 22.52 7.09
C LEU A 209 25.62 22.53 7.68
N GLU A 210 24.80 23.51 7.33
CA GLU A 210 23.38 23.56 7.72
C GLU A 210 22.59 22.38 7.14
N TYR A 211 22.82 22.04 5.87
CA TYR A 211 22.23 20.87 5.22
C TYR A 211 22.61 19.58 5.94
N LEU A 212 23.90 19.38 6.25
CA LEU A 212 24.38 18.21 6.98
C LEU A 212 23.79 18.14 8.39
N ARG A 213 23.70 19.26 9.12
CA ARG A 213 23.04 19.33 10.43
C ARG A 213 21.56 19.00 10.34
N ALA A 214 20.85 19.47 9.30
CA ALA A 214 19.45 19.14 9.09
C ALA A 214 19.25 17.64 8.79
N ARG A 215 20.15 17.05 8.00
CA ARG A 215 20.15 15.61 7.74
C ARG A 215 20.40 14.79 9.02
N MET A 216 21.37 15.21 9.83
CA MET A 216 21.69 14.57 11.11
C MET A 216 20.49 14.58 12.06
N ARG A 217 19.82 15.73 12.22
CA ARG A 217 18.59 15.84 13.02
C ARG A 217 17.50 14.88 12.57
N LYS A 218 17.30 14.71 11.25
CA LYS A 218 16.33 13.73 10.73
C LYS A 218 16.71 12.29 11.08
N VAL A 219 17.99 11.95 11.04
CA VAL A 219 18.47 10.62 11.45
C VAL A 219 18.20 10.40 12.94
N GLU A 220 18.53 11.37 13.79
CA GLU A 220 18.22 11.31 15.23
C GLU A 220 16.72 11.19 15.51
N GLU A 221 15.88 11.88 14.73
CA GLU A 221 14.42 11.75 14.80
C GLU A 221 13.96 10.33 14.44
N PHE A 222 14.51 9.73 13.38
CA PHE A 222 14.20 8.35 13.00
C PHE A 222 14.71 7.32 14.02
N GLU A 223 15.89 7.54 14.60
CA GLU A 223 16.41 6.68 15.68
C GLU A 223 15.50 6.73 16.91
N LYS A 224 15.02 7.92 17.29
CA LYS A 224 14.03 8.07 18.37
C LYS A 224 12.73 7.33 18.06
N GLN A 225 12.22 7.44 16.84
CA GLN A 225 11.02 6.73 16.41
C GLN A 225 11.22 5.21 16.42
N LEU A 226 12.38 4.71 15.96
CA LEU A 226 12.72 3.30 15.98
C LEU A 226 12.75 2.78 17.42
N ASN A 227 13.42 3.49 18.33
CA ASN A 227 13.49 3.10 19.74
C ASN A 227 12.11 3.10 20.41
N GLN A 228 11.23 4.06 20.08
CA GLN A 228 9.86 4.07 20.57
C GLN A 228 9.07 2.84 20.10
N LEU A 229 9.19 2.47 18.82
CA LEU A 229 8.54 1.28 18.28
C LEU A 229 9.07 0.00 18.94
N LEU A 230 10.39 -0.11 19.14
CA LEU A 230 10.96 -1.27 19.83
C LEU A 230 10.40 -1.43 21.25
N VAL A 231 10.29 -0.34 22.00
CA VAL A 231 9.69 -0.37 23.34
C VAL A 231 8.21 -0.75 23.27
N GLN A 232 7.46 -0.22 22.30
CA GLN A 232 6.05 -0.59 22.10
C GLN A 232 5.89 -2.07 21.76
N ASP A 233 6.69 -2.60 20.83
CA ASP A 233 6.68 -4.01 20.45
C ASP A 233 7.03 -4.91 21.66
N GLU A 234 8.00 -4.52 22.49
CA GLU A 234 8.34 -5.22 23.73
C GLU A 234 7.17 -5.19 24.74
N GLU A 235 6.53 -4.04 24.94
CA GLU A 235 5.36 -3.90 25.81
C GLU A 235 4.17 -4.74 25.32
N GLU A 236 3.88 -4.73 24.02
CA GLU A 236 2.84 -5.54 23.40
C GLU A 236 3.13 -7.02 23.58
N TYR A 237 4.37 -7.45 23.32
CA TYR A 237 4.82 -8.82 23.55
C TYR A 237 4.65 -9.23 25.02
N HIS A 238 5.07 -8.39 25.96
CA HIS A 238 4.91 -8.65 27.38
C HIS A 238 3.42 -8.75 27.77
N SER A 239 2.56 -7.89 27.24
CA SER A 239 1.12 -7.93 27.49
C SER A 239 0.49 -9.25 27.01
N MET A 240 0.83 -9.67 25.79
CA MET A 240 0.34 -10.91 25.20
C MET A 240 0.89 -12.14 25.94
N LYS A 241 2.16 -12.10 26.34
CA LYS A 241 2.77 -13.14 27.16
C LYS A 241 2.02 -13.32 28.48
N ILE A 242 1.74 -12.23 29.19
CA ILE A 242 0.97 -12.26 30.44
C ILE A 242 -0.44 -12.83 30.21
N GLN A 243 -1.12 -12.43 29.12
CA GLN A 243 -2.44 -12.96 28.77
C GLN A 243 -2.41 -14.48 28.54
N LEU A 244 -1.47 -14.97 27.74
CA LEU A 244 -1.32 -16.39 27.47
C LEU A 244 -0.95 -17.18 28.73
N GLU A 245 -0.05 -16.66 29.56
CA GLU A 245 0.29 -17.26 30.85
C GLU A 245 -0.95 -17.36 31.77
N ASN A 246 -1.79 -16.34 31.81
CA ASN A 246 -3.05 -16.35 32.56
C ASN A 246 -4.05 -17.39 32.02
N ASP A 247 -4.18 -17.51 30.69
CA ASP A 247 -5.05 -18.50 30.05
C ASP A 247 -4.58 -19.93 30.34
N VAL A 248 -3.28 -20.18 30.28
CA VAL A 248 -2.69 -21.47 30.68
C VAL A 248 -3.05 -21.79 32.13
N GLN A 249 -2.86 -20.84 33.06
CA GLN A 249 -3.23 -21.05 34.47
C GLN A 249 -4.74 -21.31 34.65
N ASN A 250 -5.60 -20.61 33.89
CA ASN A 250 -7.04 -20.83 33.94
C ASN A 250 -7.43 -22.24 33.45
N LEU A 251 -6.84 -22.67 32.33
CA LEU A 251 -7.06 -24.00 31.77
C LEU A 251 -6.55 -25.11 32.69
N GLU A 252 -5.40 -24.91 33.34
CA GLU A 252 -4.88 -25.82 34.36
C GLU A 252 -5.84 -25.96 35.54
N ARG A 253 -6.39 -24.84 36.04
CA ARG A 253 -7.41 -24.85 37.09
C ARG A 253 -8.68 -25.59 36.66
N GLN A 254 -9.19 -25.34 35.45
CA GLN A 254 -10.35 -26.06 34.91
C GLN A 254 -10.09 -27.55 34.77
N LEU A 255 -8.91 -27.94 34.31
CA LEU A 255 -8.51 -29.33 34.18
C LEU A 255 -8.41 -30.02 35.55
N GLN A 256 -7.88 -29.35 36.57
CA GLN A 256 -7.88 -29.86 37.95
C GLN A 256 -9.30 -30.02 38.50
N GLN A 257 -10.19 -29.05 38.29
CA GLN A 257 -11.60 -29.14 38.68
C GLN A 257 -12.29 -30.31 37.98
N MET A 258 -12.08 -30.46 36.67
CA MET A 258 -12.66 -31.55 35.88
C MET A 258 -12.14 -32.92 36.34
N LYS A 259 -10.84 -33.03 36.65
CA LYS A 259 -10.26 -34.25 37.25
C LYS A 259 -10.94 -34.63 38.56
N ALA A 260 -11.16 -33.66 39.46
CA ALA A 260 -11.85 -33.91 40.73
C ALA A 260 -13.31 -34.37 40.51
N VAL A 261 -14.03 -33.75 39.57
CA VAL A 261 -15.39 -34.18 39.19
C VAL A 261 -15.39 -35.59 38.62
N TYR A 262 -14.44 -35.93 37.74
CA TYR A 262 -14.31 -37.28 37.19
C TYR A 262 -13.99 -38.32 38.26
N GLN A 263 -13.13 -38.01 39.23
CA GLN A 263 -12.88 -38.92 40.36
C GLN A 263 -14.17 -39.16 41.15
N LEU A 264 -14.93 -38.11 41.46
CA LEU A 264 -16.21 -38.26 42.17
C LEU A 264 -17.26 -39.06 41.37
N THR A 265 -17.34 -38.87 40.05
CA THR A 265 -18.28 -39.66 39.23
C THR A 265 -17.82 -41.11 39.07
N GLN A 266 -16.52 -41.36 39.00
CA GLN A 266 -15.95 -42.70 39.01
C GLN A 266 -16.33 -43.43 40.31
N GLU A 267 -16.11 -42.81 41.48
CA GLU A 267 -16.48 -43.39 42.78
C GLU A 267 -17.99 -43.67 42.87
N LYS A 268 -18.84 -42.76 42.37
CA LYS A 268 -20.30 -42.97 42.29
C LYS A 268 -20.67 -44.16 41.41
N LEU A 269 -20.01 -44.34 40.26
CA LEU A 269 -20.25 -45.46 39.37
C LEU A 269 -19.79 -46.79 39.99
N GLU A 270 -18.62 -46.80 40.63
CA GLU A 270 -18.10 -47.96 41.35
C GLU A 270 -19.05 -48.38 42.47
N TYR A 271 -19.58 -47.43 43.24
CA TYR A 271 -20.61 -47.69 44.24
C TYR A 271 -21.88 -48.27 43.61
N ASN A 272 -22.42 -47.66 42.55
CA ASN A 272 -23.62 -48.16 41.86
C ASN A 272 -23.42 -49.59 41.35
N LEU A 273 -22.24 -49.89 40.81
CA LEU A 273 -21.88 -51.22 40.33
C LEU A 273 -21.81 -52.24 41.47
N GLN A 274 -21.29 -51.86 42.64
CA GLN A 274 -21.32 -52.72 43.83
C GLN A 274 -22.76 -53.01 44.28
N VAL A 275 -23.62 -52.00 44.32
CA VAL A 275 -25.05 -52.19 44.67
C VAL A 275 -25.75 -53.11 43.68
N LEU A 276 -25.52 -52.93 42.37
CA LEU A 276 -26.08 -53.81 41.34
C LEU A 276 -25.57 -55.26 41.48
N LYS A 277 -24.28 -55.46 41.72
CA LYS A 277 -23.72 -56.79 42.01
C LYS A 277 -24.41 -57.44 43.20
N LYS A 278 -24.64 -56.69 44.29
CA LYS A 278 -25.39 -57.19 45.45
C LYS A 278 -26.83 -57.57 45.11
N ARG A 279 -27.53 -56.75 44.32
CA ARG A 279 -28.87 -57.09 43.83
C ARG A 279 -28.87 -58.33 42.92
N ASP A 280 -27.86 -58.52 42.08
CA ASP A 280 -27.74 -59.71 41.25
C ASP A 280 -27.45 -60.96 42.09
N GLU A 281 -26.58 -60.87 43.10
CA GLU A 281 -26.39 -61.92 44.10
C GLU A 281 -27.72 -62.28 44.80
N GLU A 282 -28.49 -61.30 45.26
CA GLU A 282 -29.82 -61.52 45.85
C GLU A 282 -30.81 -62.14 44.86
N ASN A 283 -30.89 -61.61 43.64
CA ASN A 283 -31.76 -62.11 42.58
C ASN A 283 -31.40 -63.54 42.18
N THR A 284 -30.11 -63.90 42.13
CA THR A 284 -29.69 -65.27 41.84
C THR A 284 -30.09 -66.22 42.97
N ILE A 285 -30.00 -65.81 44.24
CA ILE A 285 -30.53 -66.58 45.38
C ILE A 285 -32.05 -66.75 45.27
N ILE A 286 -32.80 -65.67 44.99
CA ILE A 286 -34.27 -65.73 44.82
C ILE A 286 -34.64 -66.65 43.65
N ARG A 287 -33.99 -66.51 42.49
CA ARG A 287 -34.18 -67.38 41.32
C ARG A 287 -33.91 -68.83 41.68
N TYR A 288 -32.85 -69.11 42.44
CA TYR A 288 -32.53 -70.46 42.89
C TYR A 288 -33.60 -71.03 43.85
N GLN A 289 -34.10 -70.23 44.79
CA GLN A 289 -35.21 -70.61 45.68
C GLN A 289 -36.52 -70.87 44.91
N GLN A 290 -36.88 -70.00 43.97
CA GLN A 290 -38.04 -70.18 43.11
C GLN A 290 -37.92 -71.43 42.23
N LYS A 291 -36.74 -71.68 41.65
CA LYS A 291 -36.46 -72.91 40.87
C LYS A 291 -36.61 -74.17 41.72
N ARG A 292 -36.16 -74.15 42.99
CA ARG A 292 -36.40 -75.26 43.93
C ARG A 292 -37.90 -75.47 44.20
N LYS A 293 -38.67 -74.41 44.43
CA LYS A 293 -40.13 -74.50 44.62
C LYS A 293 -40.82 -75.07 43.37
N LEU A 294 -40.46 -74.58 42.19
CA LEU A 294 -40.95 -75.07 40.90
C LEU A 294 -40.70 -76.57 40.74
N ASN A 295 -39.48 -77.04 41.02
CA ASN A 295 -39.14 -78.46 40.91
C ASN A 295 -39.95 -79.33 41.89
N ARG A 296 -40.23 -78.85 43.12
CA ARG A 296 -41.10 -79.56 44.07
C ARG A 296 -42.53 -79.68 43.53
N LEU A 297 -43.10 -78.57 43.05
CA LEU A 297 -44.43 -78.58 42.44
C LEU A 297 -44.48 -79.48 41.20
N HIS A 298 -43.44 -79.46 40.37
CA HIS A 298 -43.33 -80.32 39.20
C HIS A 298 -43.26 -81.81 39.58
N SER A 299 -42.50 -82.16 40.62
CA SER A 299 -42.48 -83.54 41.15
C SER A 299 -43.83 -83.98 41.73
N LEU A 300 -44.55 -83.09 42.42
CA LEU A 300 -45.89 -83.37 42.94
C LEU A 300 -46.88 -83.59 41.79
N LEU A 301 -46.82 -82.75 40.76
CA LEU A 301 -47.66 -82.85 39.57
C LEU A 301 -47.42 -84.18 38.84
N ASN A 302 -46.17 -84.58 38.63
CA ASN A 302 -45.84 -85.87 38.03
C ASN A 302 -46.35 -87.04 38.90
N ASN A 303 -46.24 -86.95 40.23
CA ASN A 303 -46.81 -87.95 41.13
C ASN A 303 -48.34 -88.05 40.99
N LEU A 304 -49.04 -86.92 40.89
CA LEU A 304 -50.49 -86.91 40.65
C LEU A 304 -50.85 -87.49 39.28
N GLN A 305 -50.09 -87.17 38.23
CA GLN A 305 -50.26 -87.77 36.90
C GLN A 305 -50.09 -89.30 36.94
N THR A 306 -49.09 -89.82 37.65
CA THR A 306 -48.92 -91.27 37.81
C THR A 306 -50.05 -91.93 38.60
N LYS A 307 -50.60 -91.26 39.63
CA LYS A 307 -51.78 -91.77 40.37
C LYS A 307 -53.02 -91.85 39.49
N LEU A 308 -53.28 -90.82 38.69
CA LEU A 308 -54.39 -90.82 37.73
C LEU A 308 -54.23 -91.94 36.70
N ALA A 309 -53.03 -92.12 36.14
CA ALA A 309 -52.75 -93.21 35.20
C ALA A 309 -52.98 -94.60 35.81
N ASN A 310 -52.65 -94.80 37.09
CA ASN A 310 -52.91 -96.06 37.79
C ASN A 310 -54.41 -96.29 38.03
N GLN A 311 -55.17 -95.24 38.40
CA GLN A 311 -56.63 -95.35 38.55
C GLN A 311 -57.32 -95.66 37.23
N GLU A 312 -56.90 -95.01 36.13
CA GLU A 312 -57.41 -95.33 34.79
C GLU A 312 -57.12 -96.78 34.37
N LYS A 313 -55.99 -97.35 34.83
CA LYS A 313 -55.66 -98.75 34.59
C LYS A 313 -56.56 -99.68 35.41
N GLN A 314 -56.77 -99.38 36.69
CA GLN A 314 -57.70 -100.12 37.57
C GLN A 314 -59.13 -100.13 37.02
N PHE A 315 -59.67 -98.96 36.65
CA PHE A 315 -61.00 -98.89 36.05
C PHE A 315 -61.11 -99.63 34.71
N ARG A 316 -60.03 -99.69 33.92
CA ARG A 316 -59.99 -100.48 32.69
C ARG A 316 -60.06 -101.98 32.98
N GLU A 317 -59.30 -102.46 33.96
CA GLU A 317 -59.28 -103.88 34.38
C GLU A 317 -60.63 -104.30 35.01
N GLU A 318 -61.24 -103.44 35.84
CA GLU A 318 -62.58 -103.67 36.43
C GLU A 318 -63.66 -103.73 35.35
N ASN A 319 -63.67 -102.82 34.38
CA ASN A 319 -64.62 -102.86 33.26
C ASN A 319 -64.48 -104.13 32.41
N GLN A 320 -63.27 -104.63 32.20
CA GLN A 320 -63.05 -105.89 31.49
C GLN A 320 -63.63 -107.08 32.28
N SER A 321 -63.41 -107.13 33.59
CA SER A 321 -63.98 -108.20 34.43
C SER A 321 -65.52 -108.20 34.46
N LEU A 322 -66.14 -107.02 34.50
CA LEU A 322 -67.60 -106.87 34.48
C LEU A 322 -68.20 -107.23 33.11
N ALA A 323 -67.47 -107.00 32.02
CA ALA A 323 -67.89 -107.42 30.68
C ALA A 323 -67.89 -108.96 30.56
N ASP A 324 -66.86 -109.63 31.07
CA ASP A 324 -66.75 -111.10 31.06
C ASP A 324 -67.88 -111.78 31.88
N ASP A 325 -68.29 -111.17 33.00
CA ASP A 325 -69.42 -111.64 33.81
C ASP A 325 -70.79 -111.42 33.14
N CYS A 326 -70.94 -110.32 32.38
CA CYS A 326 -72.13 -110.10 31.56
C CYS A 326 -72.26 -111.15 30.45
N GLU A 327 -71.16 -111.55 29.80
CA GLU A 327 -71.18 -112.61 28.79
C GLU A 327 -71.57 -113.96 29.39
N ARG A 328 -71.05 -114.32 30.58
CA ARG A 328 -71.40 -115.55 31.31
C ARG A 328 -72.90 -115.69 31.61
N ILE A 329 -73.54 -114.62 32.09
CA ILE A 329 -74.96 -114.60 32.45
C ILE A 329 -75.85 -114.63 31.20
N THR A 330 -75.42 -113.99 30.10
CA THR A 330 -76.15 -114.08 28.82
C THR A 330 -76.10 -115.47 28.17
N TRP A 331 -75.13 -116.31 28.54
CA TRP A 331 -75.02 -117.70 28.10
C TRP A 331 -75.96 -118.63 28.88
N GLN A 332 -76.07 -118.46 30.20
CA GLN A 332 -76.98 -119.23 31.06
C GLN A 332 -78.48 -118.96 30.79
N CYS A 333 -78.83 -117.78 30.26
CA CYS A 333 -80.21 -117.43 29.89
C CYS A 333 -80.68 -117.98 28.52
N LYS A 334 -79.81 -118.58 27.71
CA LYS A 334 -80.14 -119.08 26.36
C LYS A 334 -80.50 -120.57 26.28
N GLU A 335 -80.39 -121.32 27.39
CA GLU A 335 -80.40 -122.80 27.35
C GLU A 335 -81.70 -123.47 27.85
N VAL A 336 -82.75 -122.73 28.28
CA VAL A 336 -83.94 -123.37 28.93
C VAL A 336 -85.32 -123.06 28.31
N LEU A 337 -85.51 -122.15 27.33
CA LEU A 337 -86.85 -121.89 26.75
C LEU A 337 -86.87 -121.68 25.21
N LEU A 338 -86.73 -122.79 24.50
CA LEU A 338 -87.18 -123.14 23.13
C LEU A 338 -87.40 -124.67 23.18
N PRO A 339 -88.45 -125.34 22.63
CA PRO A 339 -89.23 -125.06 21.39
C PRO A 339 -90.73 -125.57 21.31
N TRP A 340 -91.70 -124.72 20.88
CA TRP A 340 -92.99 -125.21 20.30
C TRP A 340 -93.62 -124.35 19.17
N ALA A 341 -93.17 -123.12 18.86
CA ALA A 341 -93.63 -122.40 17.64
C ALA A 341 -92.68 -121.22 17.29
N VAL A 342 -92.07 -121.01 16.11
CA VAL A 342 -92.08 -121.64 14.78
C VAL A 342 -93.45 -122.15 14.34
N SER A 343 -94.26 -121.28 13.76
CA SER A 343 -94.19 -121.08 12.31
C SER A 343 -95.47 -120.40 11.77
N LEU A 344 -95.29 -119.55 10.76
CA LEU A 344 -96.11 -119.56 9.55
C LEU A 344 -97.42 -118.75 9.37
N LEU A 345 -97.76 -117.67 10.11
CA LEU A 345 -98.96 -116.90 9.71
C LEU A 345 -98.94 -115.35 9.73
N ARG A 346 -98.20 -114.64 10.58
CA ARG A 346 -98.58 -113.23 10.84
C ARG A 346 -98.02 -112.12 9.95
N ARG A 347 -97.21 -112.38 8.92
CA ARG A 347 -96.46 -111.31 8.23
C ARG A 347 -96.92 -110.87 6.82
N HIS A 348 -98.06 -111.32 6.29
CA HIS A 348 -98.59 -110.85 4.99
C HIS A 348 -100.08 -110.40 4.96
N PHE A 349 -100.90 -110.61 6.00
CA PHE A 349 -102.32 -110.17 6.03
C PHE A 349 -102.54 -108.81 6.73
N ALA A 350 -101.75 -108.47 7.76
CA ALA A 350 -102.03 -107.30 8.60
C ALA A 350 -101.89 -105.94 7.89
N VAL A 351 -101.08 -105.85 6.83
CA VAL A 351 -100.90 -104.58 6.09
C VAL A 351 -102.09 -104.32 5.17
N THR A 352 -102.69 -105.36 4.57
CA THR A 352 -103.85 -105.22 3.67
C THR A 352 -105.18 -105.15 4.43
N ASP A 353 -105.28 -105.77 5.62
CA ASP A 353 -106.45 -105.65 6.49
C ASP A 353 -106.54 -104.29 7.19
N ALA A 354 -105.42 -103.65 7.52
CA ALA A 354 -105.43 -102.32 8.15
C ALA A 354 -106.00 -101.24 7.21
N GLU A 355 -105.68 -101.30 5.91
CA GLU A 355 -106.21 -100.35 4.91
C GLU A 355 -107.73 -100.52 4.75
N LYS A 356 -108.25 -101.76 4.70
CA LYS A 356 -109.70 -102.03 4.66
C LYS A 356 -110.43 -101.69 5.97
N PHE A 357 -109.80 -101.93 7.13
CA PHE A 357 -110.37 -101.59 8.44
C PHE A 357 -110.58 -100.09 8.59
N THR A 358 -109.70 -99.28 8.00
CA THR A 358 -109.80 -97.82 8.04
C THR A 358 -111.00 -97.32 7.22
N GLU A 359 -111.28 -97.90 6.06
CA GLU A 359 -112.46 -97.55 5.23
C GLU A 359 -113.79 -97.91 5.90
N VAL A 360 -113.91 -99.08 6.54
CA VAL A 360 -115.15 -99.48 7.25
C VAL A 360 -115.40 -98.64 8.50
N TRP A 361 -114.34 -98.25 9.22
CA TRP A 361 -114.45 -97.41 10.41
C TRP A 361 -115.07 -96.04 10.09
N LEU A 362 -114.60 -95.42 9.01
CA LEU A 362 -115.11 -94.13 8.51
C LEU A 362 -116.62 -94.15 8.29
N MET A 363 -117.15 -95.24 7.71
CA MET A 363 -118.58 -95.43 7.46
C MET A 363 -119.40 -95.56 8.75
N ASN A 364 -118.95 -96.36 9.72
CA ASN A 364 -119.68 -96.58 10.98
C ASN A 364 -119.71 -95.33 11.89
N GLU A 365 -118.65 -94.53 11.84
CA GLU A 365 -118.56 -93.29 12.62
C GLU A 365 -119.59 -92.24 12.16
N GLU A 366 -119.88 -92.19 10.86
CA GLU A 366 -120.98 -91.37 10.33
C GLU A 366 -122.36 -91.84 10.82
N GLU A 367 -122.61 -93.15 10.92
CA GLU A 367 -123.87 -93.70 11.48
C GLU A 367 -124.02 -93.40 12.98
N ALA A 368 -122.96 -93.55 13.77
CA ALA A 368 -122.96 -93.25 15.21
C ALA A 368 -123.22 -91.76 15.51
N LYS A 369 -122.66 -90.85 14.70
CA LYS A 369 -122.97 -89.42 14.76
C LYS A 369 -124.44 -89.13 14.45
N GLY A 370 -125.08 -89.94 13.63
CA GLY A 370 -126.53 -89.88 13.39
C GLY A 370 -127.39 -90.28 14.61
N LEU A 371 -126.99 -91.31 15.36
CA LEU A 371 -127.70 -91.77 16.56
C LEU A 371 -127.58 -90.80 17.73
N MET A 372 -126.41 -90.19 17.92
CA MET A 372 -126.19 -89.21 19.00
C MET A 372 -127.13 -88.00 18.86
N ARG A 373 -127.38 -87.52 17.63
CA ARG A 373 -128.34 -86.44 17.36
C ARG A 373 -129.76 -86.79 17.84
N LYS A 374 -130.19 -88.05 17.71
CA LYS A 374 -131.49 -88.53 18.21
C LYS A 374 -131.55 -88.61 19.74
N ALA A 375 -130.43 -88.88 20.40
CA ALA A 375 -130.34 -88.86 21.86
C ALA A 375 -130.41 -87.42 22.43
N LEU A 376 -129.85 -86.45 21.71
CA LEU A 376 -130.01 -85.02 22.02
C LEU A 376 -131.45 -84.54 21.85
N ASP A 377 -132.16 -85.02 20.82
CA ASP A 377 -133.59 -84.75 20.64
C ASP A 377 -134.45 -85.33 21.79
N ALA A 378 -134.06 -86.46 22.37
CA ALA A 378 -134.74 -87.07 23.52
C ALA A 378 -134.47 -86.34 24.86
N ASP A 379 -133.24 -85.86 25.07
CA ASP A 379 -132.87 -85.06 26.26
C ASP A 379 -133.49 -83.66 26.22
N HIS A 380 -133.60 -83.07 25.03
CA HIS A 380 -134.44 -81.91 24.78
C HIS A 380 -135.90 -82.20 25.17
N LEU A 381 -136.43 -83.39 24.85
CA LEU A 381 -137.78 -83.80 25.26
C LEU A 381 -137.95 -83.92 26.80
N ILE A 382 -136.96 -84.47 27.51
CA ILE A 382 -136.96 -84.67 28.98
C ILE A 382 -136.91 -83.33 29.71
N HIS A 383 -136.03 -82.41 29.28
CA HIS A 383 -135.94 -81.07 29.85
C HIS A 383 -137.23 -80.26 29.62
N THR A 384 -137.85 -80.41 28.44
CA THR A 384 -139.04 -79.62 28.06
C THR A 384 -140.35 -80.18 28.63
N GLN A 385 -140.51 -81.51 28.82
CA GLN A 385 -141.79 -82.13 29.23
C GLN A 385 -141.86 -82.60 30.70
N GLN A 386 -140.75 -82.94 31.38
CA GLN A 386 -140.77 -83.55 32.75
C GLN A 386 -140.24 -82.65 33.89
N LEU A 387 -139.39 -81.66 33.62
CA LEU A 387 -138.68 -80.87 34.66
C LEU A 387 -138.97 -79.36 34.66
N GLY A 388 -139.59 -78.81 33.60
CA GLY A 388 -139.99 -77.40 33.55
C GLY A 388 -138.85 -76.38 33.48
N LEU A 389 -137.64 -76.80 33.10
CA LEU A 389 -136.47 -75.93 32.89
C LEU A 389 -136.11 -75.88 31.40
N PRO A 390 -135.72 -74.71 30.86
CA PRO A 390 -135.13 -74.65 29.52
C PRO A 390 -133.81 -75.43 29.49
N TRP A 391 -133.65 -76.27 28.48
CA TRP A 391 -132.46 -77.07 28.21
C TRP A 391 -131.34 -76.22 27.56
N GLU A 392 -130.10 -76.40 28.01
CA GLU A 392 -128.90 -75.81 27.40
C GLU A 392 -127.89 -76.91 27.02
N GLU A 393 -127.33 -76.83 25.82
CA GLU A 393 -126.55 -77.89 25.16
C GLU A 393 -125.08 -78.01 25.66
N PRO A 394 -124.60 -79.20 26.10
CA PRO A 394 -123.19 -79.44 26.47
C PRO A 394 -122.17 -79.33 25.30
N ARG A 395 -120.91 -78.91 25.58
CA ARG A 395 -119.84 -78.79 24.56
C ARG A 395 -119.19 -80.14 24.19
N TYR A 396 -119.31 -80.55 22.91
CA TYR A 396 -118.76 -81.83 22.41
C TYR A 396 -117.55 -81.63 21.45
N TRP A 397 -116.32 -81.62 21.97
CA TRP A 397 -115.08 -81.53 21.16
C TRP A 397 -114.74 -82.83 20.39
N PHE A 398 -115.32 -83.95 20.80
CA PHE A 398 -115.06 -85.27 20.23
C PHE A 398 -115.93 -85.60 18.99
N LEU A 399 -116.90 -84.77 18.64
CA LEU A 399 -117.73 -84.93 17.43
C LEU A 399 -117.01 -84.54 16.12
N ASN A 400 -115.85 -83.87 16.21
CA ASN A 400 -115.00 -83.49 15.08
C ASN A 400 -113.87 -84.50 14.76
N ASN A 401 -113.83 -85.64 15.45
CA ASN A 401 -112.86 -86.69 15.15
C ASN A 401 -113.40 -87.62 14.06
N VAL A 402 -112.47 -88.19 13.29
CA VAL A 402 -112.71 -89.24 12.29
C VAL A 402 -111.52 -90.22 12.38
N GLY A 403 -111.73 -91.44 12.90
CA GLY A 403 -110.75 -92.55 12.91
C GLY A 403 -110.48 -93.25 14.27
N PRO A 404 -110.04 -94.55 14.30
CA PRO A 404 -109.99 -95.39 15.50
C PRO A 404 -108.89 -95.08 16.53
N LEU A 405 -109.26 -95.16 17.81
CA LEU A 405 -108.36 -95.11 18.98
C LEU A 405 -107.92 -96.53 19.37
N GLY A 406 -106.62 -96.85 19.28
CA GLY A 406 -106.09 -98.10 19.86
C GLY A 406 -104.63 -98.51 19.58
N CYS A 407 -103.79 -98.27 20.59
CA CYS A 407 -102.73 -99.13 21.15
C CYS A 407 -101.30 -99.26 20.58
N TYR A 408 -100.42 -99.46 21.58
CA TYR A 408 -98.99 -99.77 21.60
C TYR A 408 -98.57 -100.91 20.65
N ASP A 409 -97.40 -100.78 20.01
CA ASP A 409 -96.28 -101.68 20.28
C ASP A 409 -94.97 -101.16 19.69
N ALA A 410 -94.08 -100.77 20.60
CA ALA A 410 -92.65 -100.88 20.39
C ALA A 410 -92.28 -102.37 20.43
N LYS A 411 -91.32 -102.80 19.60
CA LYS A 411 -90.05 -103.41 20.05
C LYS A 411 -89.39 -104.28 18.99
N ARG A 412 -88.06 -104.32 19.13
CA ARG A 412 -87.07 -105.27 18.61
C ARG A 412 -86.69 -105.06 17.15
N MET A 413 -85.43 -104.86 16.80
CA MET A 413 -84.19 -105.36 17.41
C MET A 413 -83.09 -104.34 17.09
N ALA A 414 -82.38 -103.80 18.08
CA ALA A 414 -81.14 -104.41 18.58
C ALA A 414 -80.28 -104.85 17.40
N THR A 415 -79.26 -104.10 16.98
CA THR A 415 -77.94 -104.18 17.62
C THR A 415 -76.98 -103.07 17.13
N LYS A 416 -77.46 -101.92 16.62
CA LYS A 416 -76.55 -100.89 16.06
C LYS A 416 -75.93 -99.92 17.06
N LEU A 417 -76.36 -99.95 18.33
CA LEU A 417 -75.80 -99.12 19.40
C LEU A 417 -74.68 -99.80 20.21
N ALA A 418 -74.21 -100.99 19.79
CA ALA A 418 -73.17 -101.73 20.51
C ALA A 418 -72.03 -102.30 19.62
N ALA A 419 -71.96 -101.90 18.35
CA ALA A 419 -70.74 -102.04 17.52
C ALA A 419 -70.08 -100.65 17.39
N ALA A 420 -69.95 -99.93 18.49
CA ALA A 420 -68.75 -100.05 19.32
C ALA A 420 -67.52 -99.53 18.60
N VAL A 421 -67.09 -98.34 19.02
CA VAL A 421 -65.88 -98.23 19.85
C VAL A 421 -64.55 -98.65 19.18
N LEU A 422 -64.51 -98.91 17.88
CA LEU A 422 -63.29 -99.32 17.20
C LEU A 422 -63.15 -98.63 15.85
N THR A 423 -62.71 -97.36 15.84
CA THR A 423 -61.76 -96.84 14.83
C THR A 423 -61.30 -95.41 15.19
N GLU A 424 -59.99 -95.29 15.41
CA GLU A 424 -59.07 -94.26 14.86
C GLU A 424 -59.36 -92.76 15.17
N GLY A 425 -58.45 -91.97 15.74
CA GLY A 425 -57.04 -91.81 15.35
C GLY A 425 -56.95 -91.08 14.00
N ARG A 426 -56.13 -90.02 13.91
CA ARG A 426 -55.65 -89.36 12.66
C ARG A 426 -56.62 -88.27 12.09
N LYS A 427 -56.25 -87.08 11.62
CA LYS A 427 -55.03 -86.23 11.52
C LYS A 427 -55.46 -84.89 10.84
N GLU A 428 -54.57 -83.89 10.95
CA GLU A 428 -54.18 -82.90 9.91
C GLU A 428 -55.19 -81.87 9.37
N ASN A 429 -54.86 -80.60 9.67
CA ASN A 429 -54.52 -79.52 8.74
C ASN A 429 -55.17 -79.53 7.34
N THR A 430 -55.86 -78.44 6.99
CA THR A 430 -55.84 -77.72 5.70
C THR A 430 -56.74 -76.47 5.85
N ALA A 431 -56.66 -75.36 5.12
CA ALA A 431 -55.65 -74.64 4.35
C ALA A 431 -56.36 -73.40 3.76
N LYS A 432 -55.71 -72.22 3.74
CA LYS A 432 -55.90 -71.06 2.81
C LYS A 432 -57.23 -70.27 2.96
N VAL A 433 -57.33 -68.95 2.73
CA VAL A 433 -56.98 -68.13 1.55
C VAL A 433 -56.94 -66.63 1.94
N GLU A 434 -56.05 -65.86 1.30
CA GLU A 434 -55.92 -64.40 1.33
C GLU A 434 -57.10 -63.67 0.64
N ASP A 435 -57.52 -62.48 1.10
CA ASP A 435 -57.55 -61.30 0.21
C ASP A 435 -57.69 -59.95 0.95
N ARG A 436 -57.28 -58.90 0.23
CA ARG A 436 -56.93 -57.54 0.64
C ARG A 436 -58.09 -56.53 0.74
N VAL A 437 -57.80 -55.35 1.32
CA VAL A 437 -58.10 -53.96 0.82
C VAL A 437 -58.71 -52.95 1.85
N THR A 438 -57.82 -52.11 2.42
CA THR A 438 -57.82 -50.63 2.63
C THR A 438 -58.71 -49.87 3.65
N PRO A 439 -58.24 -48.68 4.12
CA PRO A 439 -58.47 -48.14 5.47
C PRO A 439 -59.37 -46.88 5.55
N LEU A 440 -59.89 -46.60 6.75
CA LEU A 440 -60.69 -45.41 7.06
C LEU A 440 -59.85 -44.24 7.63
N ARG A 441 -60.23 -43.05 7.15
CA ARG A 441 -59.61 -41.73 7.29
C ARG A 441 -59.90 -41.02 8.61
N ASN A 442 -58.91 -40.22 9.02
CA ASN A 442 -58.97 -38.82 9.50
C ASN A 442 -59.85 -38.43 10.71
N ILE A 443 -59.18 -38.19 11.83
CA ILE A 443 -59.68 -37.41 12.98
C ILE A 443 -59.63 -35.91 12.63
N SER A 444 -60.70 -35.17 12.94
CA SER A 444 -60.86 -33.76 12.56
C SER A 444 -60.06 -32.78 13.42
N LYS A 445 -59.59 -31.68 12.82
CA LYS A 445 -58.81 -30.60 13.46
C LYS A 445 -59.53 -29.92 14.65
N LYS A 446 -60.87 -29.99 14.73
CA LYS A 446 -61.64 -29.47 15.87
C LYS A 446 -61.50 -30.36 17.12
N THR A 447 -61.31 -31.65 16.91
CA THR A 447 -61.13 -32.64 17.98
C THR A 447 -59.70 -32.61 18.54
N ALA A 448 -58.70 -32.37 17.69
CA ALA A 448 -57.32 -32.14 18.13
C ALA A 448 -57.13 -30.81 18.88
N LYS A 449 -57.91 -29.77 18.55
CA LYS A 449 -57.87 -28.46 19.23
C LYS A 449 -58.50 -28.52 20.63
N ARG A 450 -59.57 -29.31 20.80
CA ARG A 450 -60.25 -29.50 22.09
C ARG A 450 -59.47 -30.37 23.08
N ILE A 451 -58.61 -31.27 22.57
CA ILE A 451 -57.68 -32.06 23.40
C ILE A 451 -56.46 -31.21 23.82
N LEU A 452 -56.05 -30.21 23.02
CA LEU A 452 -54.99 -29.27 23.38
C LEU A 452 -55.45 -28.17 24.36
N GLU A 453 -56.71 -27.72 24.23
CA GLU A 453 -57.31 -26.72 25.13
C GLU A 453 -57.61 -27.30 26.53
N LEU A 454 -57.81 -28.62 26.67
CA LEU A 454 -58.07 -29.29 27.96
C LEU A 454 -56.80 -29.70 28.74
N VAL A 455 -55.60 -29.46 28.19
CA VAL A 455 -54.31 -29.76 28.85
C VAL A 455 -53.60 -28.49 29.32
N SER A 456 -54.26 -27.32 29.21
CA SER A 456 -53.64 -26.02 29.53
C SER A 456 -54.27 -25.28 30.72
N ASP A 457 -55.23 -25.88 31.43
CA ASP A 457 -55.85 -25.28 32.62
C ASP A 457 -55.40 -26.00 33.89
N GLU A 458 -54.25 -25.57 34.45
CA GLU A 458 -53.96 -25.37 35.89
C GLU A 458 -52.44 -25.16 36.09
N SER A 459 -52.04 -23.87 36.10
CA SER A 459 -51.11 -23.23 37.08
C SER A 459 -49.68 -23.84 37.25
N VAL A 460 -48.52 -23.15 37.21
CA VAL A 460 -48.07 -21.83 37.65
C VAL A 460 -46.59 -21.64 37.21
N CYS A 461 -46.24 -20.39 36.86
CA CYS A 461 -44.94 -19.69 36.94
C CYS A 461 -43.61 -20.21 36.33
N ASP A 462 -43.06 -19.28 35.53
CA ASP A 462 -41.70 -18.73 35.48
C ASP A 462 -40.62 -19.33 34.56
N HIS A 463 -40.12 -18.40 33.71
CA HIS A 463 -38.90 -18.38 32.89
C HIS A 463 -38.96 -18.89 31.43
N VAL A 464 -39.38 -17.97 30.56
CA VAL A 464 -38.93 -17.82 29.16
C VAL A 464 -37.93 -16.65 29.15
N PRO A 465 -36.69 -16.81 28.64
CA PRO A 465 -36.43 -16.43 27.25
C PRO A 465 -35.28 -17.21 26.57
N TRP A 466 -35.60 -18.25 25.80
CA TRP A 466 -34.70 -18.82 24.77
C TRP A 466 -35.41 -19.15 23.44
N LEU A 467 -36.73 -18.93 23.36
CA LEU A 467 -37.56 -19.28 22.20
C LEU A 467 -38.03 -18.07 21.36
N LEU A 468 -37.61 -16.86 21.70
CA LEU A 468 -37.90 -15.64 20.93
C LEU A 468 -36.70 -15.12 20.10
N GLN A 469 -35.55 -15.82 20.10
CA GLN A 469 -34.40 -15.44 19.26
C GLN A 469 -34.28 -16.28 17.97
N LEU A 470 -34.93 -17.45 17.88
CA LEU A 470 -34.78 -18.34 16.72
C LEU A 470 -35.71 -18.02 15.53
N VAL A 471 -36.69 -17.12 15.71
CA VAL A 471 -37.70 -16.80 14.67
C VAL A 471 -37.44 -15.44 14.01
N VAL A 472 -36.60 -14.58 14.59
CA VAL A 472 -36.23 -13.27 14.01
C VAL A 472 -35.07 -13.39 13.01
N ASP A 473 -34.21 -14.40 13.14
CA ASP A 473 -33.04 -14.57 12.26
C ASP A 473 -33.32 -15.32 10.95
N LEU A 474 -34.55 -15.80 10.74
CA LEU A 474 -34.96 -16.54 9.53
C LEU A 474 -35.58 -15.68 8.42
N PHE A 475 -35.63 -14.35 8.57
CA PHE A 475 -36.16 -13.44 7.54
C PHE A 475 -35.31 -12.17 7.35
N ARG A 476 -34.00 -12.30 7.08
CA ARG A 476 -33.22 -11.19 6.48
C ARG A 476 -31.93 -11.62 5.76
N ALA A 477 -31.99 -11.88 4.44
CA ALA A 477 -30.81 -11.83 3.57
C ALA A 477 -31.21 -11.67 2.08
N PRO A 478 -30.62 -10.70 1.33
CA PRO A 478 -30.62 -10.73 -0.12
C PRO A 478 -29.25 -11.13 -0.70
N HIS A 479 -29.33 -12.09 -1.62
CA HIS A 479 -28.51 -12.45 -2.78
C HIS A 479 -27.02 -12.03 -2.94
N ARG A 480 -26.22 -13.10 -3.14
CA ARG A 480 -24.87 -13.15 -3.72
C ARG A 480 -24.87 -12.79 -5.21
N GLY A 481 -23.81 -12.15 -5.68
CA GLY A 481 -23.42 -12.12 -7.09
C GLY A 481 -21.95 -12.51 -7.25
N VAL A 482 -21.68 -13.59 -7.99
CA VAL A 482 -20.47 -13.81 -8.81
C VAL A 482 -20.79 -14.89 -9.86
N LYS A 483 -20.61 -14.58 -11.16
CA LYS A 483 -19.98 -15.48 -12.14
C LYS A 483 -19.60 -14.76 -13.45
N ALA A 484 -18.33 -14.92 -13.78
CA ALA A 484 -17.53 -14.73 -14.99
C ALA A 484 -18.19 -14.63 -16.39
N SER A 485 -17.60 -13.76 -17.22
CA SER A 485 -17.34 -13.85 -18.68
C SER A 485 -16.67 -12.51 -19.10
N ALA A 486 -15.89 -12.30 -20.15
CA ALA A 486 -15.19 -13.10 -21.15
C ALA A 486 -14.11 -12.17 -21.77
N TRP A 487 -13.24 -12.76 -22.57
CA TRP A 487 -12.10 -12.15 -23.25
C TRP A 487 -12.49 -11.27 -24.47
N HIS A 488 -11.72 -10.21 -24.77
CA HIS A 488 -11.05 -9.89 -26.07
C HIS A 488 -10.90 -8.38 -26.40
N CYS A 489 -9.78 -8.10 -27.10
CA CYS A 489 -9.44 -6.96 -28.01
C CYS A 489 -8.99 -5.62 -27.37
N LEU A 490 -7.73 -5.16 -27.49
CA LEU A 490 -6.85 -4.79 -28.64
C LEU A 490 -7.05 -3.35 -29.17
N ALA A 491 -5.88 -2.69 -29.35
CA ALA A 491 -5.57 -1.57 -30.28
C ALA A 491 -5.99 -0.13 -29.83
N MET A 492 -5.07 0.78 -29.45
CA MET A 492 -4.13 1.62 -30.25
C MET A 492 -4.58 3.11 -30.23
N PRO A 493 -3.71 4.10 -30.57
CA PRO A 493 -3.46 5.27 -29.73
C PRO A 493 -3.55 6.64 -30.44
N SER A 494 -3.21 7.69 -29.68
CA SER A 494 -2.60 8.96 -30.12
C SER A 494 -3.41 9.90 -31.02
N SER A 495 -3.64 11.14 -30.57
CA SER A 495 -2.95 12.31 -31.16
C SER A 495 -3.46 13.67 -30.63
N LEU A 496 -2.47 14.53 -30.32
CA LEU A 496 -2.40 15.97 -30.60
C LEU A 496 -3.44 16.92 -29.97
N LEU A 497 -2.96 17.83 -29.10
CA LEU A 497 -2.83 19.24 -29.46
C LEU A 497 -2.00 20.01 -28.43
N SER A 498 -1.23 20.96 -28.96
CA SER A 498 -0.19 21.76 -28.35
C SER A 498 -0.69 23.10 -27.80
N GLU A 499 0.19 23.71 -27.00
CA GLU A 499 0.37 25.16 -26.77
C GLU A 499 -0.44 25.89 -25.68
N SER A 500 0.33 26.57 -24.83
CA SER A 500 0.09 27.87 -24.14
C SER A 500 0.11 27.84 -22.61
N CYS A 501 1.20 28.37 -22.04
CA CYS A 501 1.43 28.78 -20.64
C CYS A 501 0.49 29.96 -20.26
N PRO A 502 0.28 30.43 -18.98
CA PRO A 502 1.06 30.19 -17.75
C PRO A 502 0.30 30.07 -16.40
N ARG A 503 1.04 29.65 -15.36
CA ARG A 503 0.89 29.87 -13.89
C ARG A 503 -0.52 29.85 -13.27
N GLY A 504 -0.76 28.85 -12.41
CA GLY A 504 -1.78 28.94 -11.36
C GLY A 504 -1.94 27.63 -10.58
N GLN A 505 -1.33 27.60 -9.40
CA GLN A 505 -1.65 26.75 -8.23
C GLN A 505 -2.42 25.43 -8.49
N GLY A 506 -1.69 24.32 -8.46
CA GLY A 506 -2.26 22.98 -8.41
C GLY A 506 -1.39 22.04 -7.60
N GLU A 507 -1.66 21.91 -6.30
CA GLU A 507 -1.29 20.72 -5.51
C GLU A 507 -2.45 20.35 -4.58
N ARG A 508 -3.51 19.83 -5.17
CA ARG A 508 -4.31 18.72 -4.63
C ARG A 508 -4.80 17.92 -5.83
N ILE A 509 -4.78 16.60 -5.67
CA ILE A 509 -5.09 15.56 -6.68
C ILE A 509 -3.86 15.11 -7.50
N SER A 510 -2.99 14.33 -6.87
CA SER A 510 -2.28 13.19 -7.50
C SER A 510 -1.55 12.36 -6.44
N ARG A 511 -2.33 11.66 -5.61
CA ARG A 511 -1.87 10.52 -4.80
C ARG A 511 -2.67 9.27 -5.20
N SER A 512 -2.57 8.86 -6.46
CA SER A 512 -3.04 7.53 -6.91
C SER A 512 -2.25 6.93 -8.08
N PHE A 513 -1.03 7.40 -8.36
CA PHE A 513 -0.20 6.87 -9.46
C PHE A 513 1.28 6.75 -9.06
N HIS A 514 1.56 6.04 -7.97
CA HIS A 514 2.95 5.65 -7.64
C HIS A 514 3.04 4.34 -6.86
N TYR A 515 2.17 3.37 -7.17
CA TYR A 515 2.23 2.02 -6.59
C TYR A 515 2.24 0.88 -7.63
N ALA A 516 2.43 1.19 -8.92
CA ALA A 516 2.37 0.21 -10.01
C ALA A 516 3.64 0.10 -10.88
N TRP A 517 4.80 0.62 -10.44
CA TRP A 517 6.05 0.57 -11.22
C TRP A 517 7.14 -0.35 -10.63
N HIS A 518 7.02 -0.81 -9.37
CA HIS A 518 8.11 -1.59 -8.73
C HIS A 518 7.90 -3.10 -8.64
N VAL A 519 6.77 -3.65 -9.09
CA VAL A 519 6.52 -5.11 -9.05
C VAL A 519 6.74 -5.80 -10.42
N TYR A 520 7.01 -5.05 -11.49
CA TYR A 520 7.11 -5.60 -12.85
C TYR A 520 8.53 -6.04 -13.29
N ASN A 521 9.57 -5.89 -12.46
CA ASN A 521 10.97 -6.19 -12.85
C ASN A 521 11.64 -7.38 -12.15
N ALA A 522 10.89 -8.24 -11.44
CA ALA A 522 11.50 -9.33 -10.65
C ALA A 522 11.29 -10.76 -11.18
N THR A 523 10.68 -10.98 -12.34
CA THR A 523 10.48 -12.35 -12.87
C THR A 523 10.76 -12.46 -14.37
N LYS A 524 12.05 -12.46 -14.73
CA LYS A 524 12.51 -13.02 -16.01
C LYS A 524 13.94 -13.53 -15.89
N LYS A 525 14.11 -14.77 -15.43
CA LYS A 525 15.19 -15.69 -15.83
C LYS A 525 14.95 -17.06 -15.21
N TYR A 526 14.61 -18.02 -16.07
CA TYR A 526 14.38 -19.41 -15.72
C TYR A 526 15.08 -20.26 -16.80
N TRP A 527 15.90 -21.23 -16.34
CA TRP A 527 16.46 -22.42 -17.05
C TRP A 527 17.53 -22.18 -18.15
N GLN A 528 18.62 -22.95 -18.35
CA GLN A 528 19.47 -24.00 -17.71
C GLN A 528 20.59 -24.32 -18.78
N PRO A 529 21.66 -25.15 -18.63
CA PRO A 529 21.73 -26.43 -17.91
C PRO A 529 23.07 -26.79 -17.20
N ARG A 530 23.02 -27.92 -16.48
CA ARG A 530 24.17 -28.71 -15.97
C ARG A 530 25.02 -29.29 -17.11
N CYS A 531 26.33 -29.44 -16.89
CA CYS A 531 27.12 -30.61 -17.32
C CYS A 531 28.48 -30.71 -16.55
N LEU A 532 28.68 -31.87 -15.90
CA LEU A 532 29.91 -32.64 -15.63
C LEU A 532 31.16 -32.06 -14.93
N ASN A 533 31.46 -32.66 -13.77
CA ASN A 533 32.77 -32.86 -13.09
C ASN A 533 33.70 -33.78 -13.94
N PRO A 534 35.02 -34.04 -13.64
CA PRO A 534 35.72 -33.94 -12.34
C PRO A 534 37.23 -33.50 -12.37
N GLN A 535 37.87 -33.52 -11.18
CA GLN A 535 39.30 -33.75 -10.86
C GLN A 535 40.14 -32.58 -10.30
N LEU A 536 40.23 -32.56 -8.95
CA LEU A 536 41.44 -32.69 -8.09
C LEU A 536 42.65 -31.70 -8.24
N PRO A 537 43.52 -31.58 -7.21
CA PRO A 537 43.93 -30.30 -6.63
C PRO A 537 45.42 -30.01 -6.79
N ARG A 538 45.86 -28.78 -6.44
CA ARG A 538 46.97 -28.53 -5.50
C ARG A 538 47.28 -27.02 -5.33
N PRO A 539 47.97 -26.64 -4.23
CA PRO A 539 48.04 -25.29 -3.70
C PRO A 539 49.32 -24.54 -4.12
N GLN A 540 49.27 -23.22 -4.03
CA GLN A 540 50.27 -22.34 -3.40
C GLN A 540 49.67 -20.94 -3.23
#